data_AF-A0A7W1HRS3-F1
#
_entry.id   AF-A0A7W1HRS3-F1
#
_cell.length_a   1.000
_cell.length_b   1.000
_cell.length_c   1.000
_cell.angle_alpha   90.00
_cell.angle_beta   90.00
_cell.angle_gamma   90.00
#
_symmetry.space_group_name_H-M   'P 1'
#
loop_
_entity.id
_entity.type
_entity.pdbx_description
1 polymer ?
#
loop_
_entity_poly.entity_id
_entity_poly.type
_entity_poly.pdbx_seq_one_letter_code
_entity_poly.pdbx_strand_id
1 'polypeptide(L)'
;MLDTLAFVAAVSLAAMFAWAAAAKAVWPAGWRGAVSGFGLGRRAEPFVSVAVPVVELAVALTILWGGARAGAALALALLAAFSAAVVRARSLQGDRLPCGCFGRATVRDYRTMLTRNAVGGGLAAVVLLAGARNGIAEAARAPSGPELLPAALTCLGTVLAGWALWRAGGLRGSGRR
;
A
#
# COMPACT_ATOMS: atom_id res chain seq x y z
N MET A 1 -17.51 16.45 14.95
CA MET A 1 -16.85 17.01 13.74
C MET A 1 -15.58 16.24 13.38
N LEU A 2 -14.64 16.03 14.32
CA LEU A 2 -13.41 15.27 14.05
C LEU A 2 -13.68 13.81 13.68
N ASP A 3 -14.66 13.15 14.31
CA ASP A 3 -15.01 11.76 14.00
C ASP A 3 -15.61 11.59 12.61
N THR A 4 -16.47 12.52 12.20
CA THR A 4 -17.02 12.57 10.84
C THR A 4 -15.91 12.74 9.81
N LEU A 5 -14.94 13.62 10.09
CA LEU A 5 -13.78 13.85 9.22
C LEU A 5 -12.91 12.59 9.11
N ALA A 6 -12.65 11.90 10.23
CA ALA A 6 -11.87 10.67 10.27
C ALA A 6 -12.57 9.53 9.52
N PHE A 7 -13.89 9.40 9.66
CA PHE A 7 -14.68 8.42 8.93
C PHE A 7 -14.62 8.69 7.41
N VAL A 8 -14.87 9.93 6.99
CA VAL A 8 -14.76 10.33 5.58
C VAL A 8 -13.35 10.07 5.04
N ALA A 9 -12.31 10.38 5.82
CA ALA A 9 -10.93 10.13 5.44
C ALA A 9 -10.63 8.63 5.30
N ALA A 10 -11.11 7.78 6.23
CA ALA A 10 -10.92 6.34 6.19
C ALA A 10 -11.62 5.72 4.98
N VAL A 11 -12.88 6.07 4.72
CA VAL A 11 -13.63 5.62 3.54
C VAL A 11 -12.94 6.05 2.25
N SER A 12 -12.48 7.31 2.18
CA SER A 12 -11.76 7.83 1.02
C SER A 12 -10.45 7.06 0.78
N LEU A 13 -9.70 6.77 1.85
CA LEU A 13 -8.45 6.02 1.80
C LEU A 13 -8.72 4.57 1.33
N ALA A 14 -9.72 3.90 1.90
CA ALA A 14 -10.11 2.55 1.51
C ALA A 14 -10.51 2.49 0.02
N ALA A 15 -11.33 3.43 -0.44
CA ALA A 15 -11.74 3.52 -1.84
C ALA A 15 -10.55 3.74 -2.78
N MET A 16 -9.63 4.64 -2.43
CA MET A 16 -8.42 4.91 -3.22
C MET A 16 -7.54 3.67 -3.37
N PHE A 17 -7.29 2.95 -2.26
CA PHE A 17 -6.45 1.75 -2.26
C PHE A 17 -7.14 0.55 -2.92
N ALA A 18 -8.45 0.37 -2.72
CA ALA A 18 -9.23 -0.66 -3.41
C ALA A 18 -9.20 -0.44 -4.93
N TRP A 19 -9.40 0.81 -5.38
CA TRP A 19 -9.33 1.17 -6.78
C TRP A 19 -7.92 0.97 -7.36
N ALA A 20 -6.88 1.34 -6.62
CA ALA A 20 -5.49 1.13 -7.03
C ALA A 20 -5.16 -0.35 -7.20
N ALA A 21 -5.57 -1.21 -6.27
CA ALA A 21 -5.39 -2.65 -6.34
C ALA A 21 -6.17 -3.26 -7.52
N ALA A 22 -7.44 -2.90 -7.66
CA ALA A 22 -8.29 -3.38 -8.75
C ALA A 22 -7.72 -2.98 -10.12
N ALA A 23 -7.28 -1.74 -10.29
CA ALA A 23 -6.72 -1.28 -11.55
C ALA A 23 -5.44 -2.03 -11.94
N LYS A 24 -4.58 -2.36 -10.97
CA LYS A 24 -3.37 -3.18 -11.21
C LYS A 24 -3.68 -4.64 -11.49
N ALA A 25 -4.77 -5.18 -10.92
CA ALA A 25 -5.26 -6.52 -11.22
C ALA A 25 -5.87 -6.62 -12.63
N VAL A 26 -6.61 -5.60 -13.08
CA VAL A 26 -7.21 -5.56 -14.42
C VAL A 26 -6.16 -5.30 -15.51
N TRP A 27 -5.14 -4.48 -15.23
CA TRP A 27 -4.11 -4.10 -16.21
C TRP A 27 -2.68 -4.48 -15.75
N PRO A 28 -2.38 -5.77 -15.55
CA PRO A 28 -1.11 -6.21 -14.95
C PRO A 28 0.10 -5.91 -15.84
N ALA A 29 -0.06 -5.91 -17.17
CA ALA A 29 1.01 -5.55 -18.11
C ALA A 29 1.42 -4.07 -17.97
N GLY A 30 0.44 -3.17 -17.84
CA GLY A 30 0.69 -1.75 -17.62
C GLY A 30 1.36 -1.49 -16.28
N TRP A 31 0.93 -2.18 -15.22
CA TRP A 31 1.57 -2.11 -13.92
C TRP A 31 3.03 -2.59 -13.96
N ARG A 32 3.31 -3.75 -14.54
CA ARG A 32 4.68 -4.28 -14.66
C ARG A 32 5.59 -3.35 -15.47
N GLY A 33 5.07 -2.75 -16.54
CA GLY A 33 5.80 -1.74 -17.32
C GLY A 33 6.09 -0.46 -16.52
N ALA A 34 5.22 -0.07 -15.60
CA ALA A 34 5.52 1.03 -14.69
C ALA A 34 6.62 0.65 -13.70
N VAL A 35 6.53 -0.54 -13.08
CA VAL A 35 7.53 -1.04 -12.12
C VAL A 35 8.92 -1.15 -12.75
N SER A 36 9.01 -1.64 -13.99
CA SER A 36 10.30 -1.75 -14.69
C SER A 36 10.94 -0.40 -14.96
N GLY A 37 10.12 0.61 -15.22
CA GLY A 37 10.55 2.00 -15.35
C GLY A 37 11.25 2.56 -14.10
N PHE A 38 11.01 2.02 -12.89
CA PHE A 38 11.69 2.49 -11.67
C PHE A 38 13.12 1.94 -11.49
N GLY A 39 13.58 1.03 -12.36
CA GLY A 39 14.94 0.51 -12.31
C GLY A 39 15.29 -0.14 -10.96
N LEU A 40 14.38 -0.96 -10.43
CA LEU A 40 14.52 -1.64 -9.14
C LEU A 40 15.46 -2.86 -9.18
N GLY A 41 15.87 -3.27 -10.38
CA GLY A 41 16.72 -4.43 -10.62
C GLY A 41 15.94 -5.75 -10.70
N ARG A 42 16.56 -6.75 -11.35
CA ARG A 42 15.91 -8.01 -11.77
C ARG A 42 15.30 -8.85 -10.64
N ARG A 43 15.76 -8.66 -9.39
CA ARG A 43 15.26 -9.41 -8.21
C ARG A 43 14.08 -8.71 -7.53
N ALA A 44 14.05 -7.37 -7.51
CA ALA A 44 13.03 -6.61 -6.81
C ALA A 44 11.78 -6.37 -7.67
N GLU A 45 11.92 -6.22 -8.99
CA GLU A 45 10.80 -6.05 -9.92
C GLU A 45 9.65 -7.06 -9.76
N PRO A 46 9.89 -8.38 -9.82
CA PRO A 46 8.81 -9.37 -9.72
C PRO A 46 8.15 -9.34 -8.34
N PHE A 47 8.94 -9.10 -7.28
CA PHE A 47 8.43 -8.97 -5.93
C PHE A 47 7.52 -7.75 -5.78
N VAL A 48 8.00 -6.57 -6.16
CA VAL A 48 7.23 -5.30 -6.07
C VAL A 48 5.97 -5.35 -6.93
N SER A 49 6.04 -6.00 -8.11
CA SER A 49 4.90 -6.15 -9.00
C SER A 49 3.72 -6.90 -8.37
N VAL A 50 3.98 -7.77 -7.39
CA VAL A 50 2.93 -8.54 -6.68
C VAL A 50 2.65 -7.95 -5.30
N ALA A 51 3.71 -7.62 -4.55
CA ALA A 51 3.60 -7.14 -3.18
C ALA A 51 2.79 -5.84 -3.09
N VAL A 52 2.99 -4.89 -4.01
CA VAL A 52 2.28 -3.60 -3.97
C VAL A 52 0.76 -3.78 -4.11
N PRO A 53 0.22 -4.42 -5.17
CA PRO A 53 -1.23 -4.67 -5.26
C PRO A 53 -1.81 -5.42 -4.06
N VAL A 54 -1.07 -6.38 -3.51
CA VAL A 54 -1.51 -7.15 -2.32
C VAL A 54 -1.59 -6.25 -1.09
N VAL A 55 -0.58 -5.41 -0.84
CA VAL A 55 -0.59 -4.46 0.27
C VAL A 55 -1.66 -3.40 0.08
N GLU A 56 -1.89 -2.92 -1.15
CA GLU A 56 -2.98 -1.98 -1.45
C GLU A 56 -4.34 -2.58 -1.12
N LEU A 57 -4.58 -3.84 -1.50
CA LEU A 57 -5.81 -4.53 -1.14
C LEU A 57 -5.91 -4.74 0.37
N ALA A 58 -4.81 -5.13 1.04
CA ALA A 58 -4.78 -5.29 2.49
C ALA A 58 -5.15 -3.99 3.21
N VAL A 59 -4.61 -2.83 2.80
CA VAL A 59 -5.01 -1.52 3.33
C VAL A 59 -6.52 -1.34 3.25
N ALA A 60 -7.11 -1.55 2.07
CA ALA A 60 -8.54 -1.36 1.87
C ALA A 60 -9.39 -2.29 2.75
N LEU A 61 -9.09 -3.59 2.74
CA LEU A 61 -9.82 -4.58 3.54
C LEU A 61 -9.68 -4.31 5.03
N THR A 62 -8.48 -3.99 5.52
CA THR A 62 -8.27 -3.67 6.94
C THR A 62 -9.10 -2.47 7.37
N ILE A 63 -9.22 -1.42 6.55
CA ILE A 63 -10.08 -0.27 6.88
C ILE A 63 -11.56 -0.67 6.88
N LEU A 64 -12.03 -1.41 5.86
CA LEU A 64 -13.44 -1.80 5.72
C LEU A 64 -13.92 -2.76 6.81
N TRP A 65 -13.02 -3.59 7.36
CA TRP A 65 -13.33 -4.54 8.45
C TRP A 65 -13.05 -3.97 9.86
N GLY A 66 -13.06 -2.65 10.02
CA GLY A 66 -12.98 -1.99 11.33
C GLY A 66 -11.56 -1.69 11.83
N GLY A 67 -10.52 -2.13 11.11
CA GLY A 67 -9.11 -1.85 11.42
C GLY A 67 -8.61 -0.50 10.92
N ALA A 68 -9.42 0.57 10.97
CA ALA A 68 -9.11 1.86 10.32
C ALA A 68 -7.72 2.43 10.67
N ARG A 69 -7.30 2.36 11.94
CA ARG A 69 -5.95 2.80 12.37
C ARG A 69 -4.84 1.96 11.74
N ALA A 70 -4.96 0.64 11.78
CA ALA A 70 -3.96 -0.28 11.24
C ALA A 70 -3.86 -0.13 9.70
N GLY A 71 -5.00 -0.03 9.03
CA GLY A 71 -5.05 0.24 7.60
C GLY A 71 -4.46 1.60 7.22
N ALA A 72 -4.72 2.65 8.01
CA ALA A 72 -4.10 3.96 7.82
C ALA A 72 -2.58 3.96 8.05
N ALA A 73 -2.07 3.23 9.04
CA ALA A 73 -0.64 3.07 9.25
C ALA A 73 0.03 2.34 8.07
N LEU A 74 -0.60 1.27 7.58
CA LEU A 74 -0.11 0.52 6.41
C LEU A 74 -0.14 1.38 5.14
N ALA A 75 -1.21 2.16 4.95
CA ALA A 75 -1.32 3.13 3.87
C ALA A 75 -0.18 4.15 3.91
N LEU A 76 0.09 4.74 5.08
CA LEU A 76 1.14 5.73 5.25
C LEU A 76 2.53 5.14 4.95
N ALA A 77 2.81 3.93 5.44
CA ALA A 77 4.05 3.21 5.15
C ALA A 77 4.23 2.96 3.64
N LEU A 78 3.16 2.50 2.97
CA LEU A 78 3.19 2.25 1.54
C LEU A 78 3.36 3.54 0.72
N LEU A 79 2.68 4.62 1.09
CA LEU A 79 2.81 5.94 0.45
C LEU A 79 4.20 6.54 0.66
N ALA A 80 4.79 6.38 1.85
CA ALA A 80 6.15 6.81 2.14
C ALA A 80 7.18 6.03 1.30
N ALA A 81 7.04 4.70 1.24
CA ALA A 81 7.90 3.85 0.41
C ALA A 81 7.80 4.21 -1.08
N PHE A 82 6.58 4.42 -1.59
CA PHE A 82 6.36 4.85 -2.97
C PHE A 82 6.93 6.24 -3.23
N SER A 83 6.80 7.18 -2.29
CA SER A 83 7.40 8.52 -2.39
C SER A 83 8.92 8.46 -2.44
N ALA A 84 9.55 7.63 -1.60
CA ALA A 84 10.99 7.41 -1.63
C ALA A 84 11.44 6.80 -2.98
N ALA A 85 10.67 5.86 -3.53
CA ALA A 85 10.94 5.29 -4.85
C ALA A 85 10.85 6.35 -5.96
N VAL A 86 9.86 7.26 -5.89
CA VAL A 86 9.73 8.40 -6.82
C VAL A 86 10.91 9.35 -6.72
N VAL A 87 11.34 9.73 -5.51
CA VAL A 87 12.50 10.62 -5.31
C VAL A 87 13.79 9.96 -5.82
N ARG A 88 14.01 8.68 -5.53
CA ARG A 88 15.15 7.92 -6.07
C ARG A 88 15.10 7.83 -7.60
N ALA A 89 13.95 7.50 -8.18
CA ALA A 89 13.85 7.39 -9.63
C ALA A 89 14.08 8.74 -10.30
N ARG A 90 13.58 9.83 -9.69
CA ARG A 90 13.84 11.20 -10.15
C ARG A 90 15.33 11.52 -10.20
N SER A 91 16.09 11.18 -9.16
CA SER A 91 17.53 11.49 -9.14
C SER A 91 18.32 10.72 -10.20
N LEU A 92 17.79 9.60 -10.69
CA LEU A 92 18.44 8.75 -11.69
C LEU A 92 17.96 9.02 -13.13
N GLN A 93 16.71 9.46 -13.31
CA GLN A 93 16.02 9.47 -14.60
C GLN A 93 15.43 10.84 -14.97
N GLY A 94 15.41 11.81 -14.05
CA GLY A 94 14.83 13.14 -14.23
C GLY A 94 13.37 13.26 -13.75
N ASP A 95 12.73 14.39 -14.08
CA ASP A 95 11.44 14.78 -13.48
C ASP A 95 10.22 14.02 -14.03
N ARG A 96 10.37 13.28 -15.13
CA ARG A 96 9.29 12.57 -15.83
C ARG A 96 9.42 11.06 -15.64
N LEU A 97 8.51 10.50 -14.86
CA LEU A 97 8.57 9.09 -14.44
C LEU A 97 7.33 8.32 -14.90
N PRO A 98 7.46 7.01 -15.19
CA PRO A 98 6.32 6.17 -15.48
C PRO A 98 5.46 5.97 -14.23
N CYS A 99 4.17 6.27 -14.33
CA CYS A 99 3.18 6.15 -13.26
C CYS A 99 2.23 5.00 -13.55
N GLY A 100 2.16 4.00 -12.67
CA GLY A 100 1.23 2.87 -12.76
C GLY A 100 0.13 2.87 -11.69
N CYS A 101 -0.09 3.99 -10.98
CA CYS A 101 -0.97 4.04 -9.79
C CYS A 101 -2.39 3.53 -10.06
N PHE A 102 -2.90 3.71 -11.29
CA PHE A 102 -4.23 3.28 -11.72
C PHE A 102 -4.17 2.24 -12.85
N GLY A 103 -3.22 1.31 -12.79
CA GLY A 103 -3.11 0.18 -13.72
C GLY A 103 -2.55 0.50 -15.11
N ARG A 104 -2.69 1.73 -15.60
CA ARG A 104 -2.04 2.19 -16.84
C ARG A 104 -0.72 2.88 -16.55
N ALA A 105 0.34 2.47 -17.25
CA ALA A 105 1.61 3.18 -17.31
C ALA A 105 1.44 4.48 -18.13
N THR A 106 1.45 5.62 -17.46
CA THR A 106 1.52 6.94 -18.12
C THR A 106 2.69 7.72 -17.57
N VAL A 107 3.40 8.46 -18.42
CA VAL A 107 4.49 9.32 -17.95
C VAL A 107 3.89 10.54 -17.25
N ARG A 108 4.33 10.80 -16.01
CA ARG A 108 3.87 11.92 -15.18
C ARG A 108 5.05 12.65 -14.58
N ASP A 109 4.82 13.91 -14.25
CA ASP A 109 5.76 14.69 -13.45
C ASP A 109 5.81 14.14 -12.01
N TYR A 110 7.02 13.99 -11.46
CA TYR A 110 7.23 13.47 -10.11
C TYR A 110 6.48 14.30 -9.04
N ARG A 111 6.32 15.63 -9.24
CA ARG A 111 5.59 16.50 -8.31
C ARG A 111 4.14 16.08 -8.21
N THR A 112 3.52 15.69 -9.33
CA THR A 112 2.12 15.22 -9.34
C THR A 112 1.97 13.92 -8.56
N MET A 113 2.96 13.02 -8.67
CA MET A 113 2.98 11.77 -7.90
C MET A 113 3.11 12.05 -6.40
N LEU A 114 4.06 12.91 -6.01
CA LEU A 114 4.26 13.27 -4.61
C LEU A 114 3.07 14.01 -4.01
N THR A 115 2.43 14.91 -4.76
CA THR A 115 1.21 15.59 -4.29
C THR A 115 0.09 14.59 -4.01
N ARG A 116 -0.13 13.61 -4.90
CA ARG A 116 -1.13 12.55 -4.66
C ARG A 116 -0.81 11.75 -3.41
N ASN A 117 0.46 11.38 -3.23
CA ASN A 117 0.89 10.67 -2.02
C ASN A 117 0.74 11.51 -0.76
N ALA A 118 1.04 12.82 -0.84
CA ALA A 118 0.88 13.74 0.28
C ALA A 118 -0.58 13.91 0.68
N VAL A 119 -1.51 13.99 -0.30
CA VAL A 119 -2.95 14.00 -0.03
C VAL A 119 -3.40 12.70 0.64
N GLY A 120 -3.01 11.54 0.10
CA GLY A 120 -3.31 10.24 0.71
C GLY A 120 -2.70 10.09 2.11
N GLY A 121 -1.47 10.59 2.31
CA GLY A 121 -0.77 10.60 3.59
C GLY A 121 -1.44 11.51 4.61
N GLY A 122 -1.98 12.66 4.18
CA GLY A 122 -2.79 13.54 5.00
C GLY A 122 -4.08 12.87 5.47
N LEU A 123 -4.78 12.16 4.59
CA LEU A 123 -5.96 11.35 4.97
C LEU A 123 -5.59 10.26 5.99
N ALA A 124 -4.50 9.53 5.75
CA ALA A 124 -4.01 8.53 6.69
C ALA A 124 -3.64 9.14 8.06
N ALA A 125 -2.98 10.31 8.07
CA ALA A 125 -2.65 11.03 9.29
C ALA A 125 -3.90 11.47 10.06
N VAL A 126 -4.93 11.97 9.40
CA VAL A 126 -6.22 12.32 10.03
C VAL A 126 -6.84 11.11 10.73
N VAL A 127 -6.87 9.94 10.06
CA VAL A 127 -7.39 8.70 10.65
C VAL A 127 -6.57 8.26 11.87
N LEU A 128 -5.24 8.33 11.79
CA LEU A 128 -4.35 7.98 12.90
C LEU A 128 -4.49 8.94 14.09
N LEU A 129 -4.57 10.24 13.85
CA LEU A 129 -4.65 11.25 14.90
C LEU A 129 -6.02 11.29 15.58
N ALA A 130 -7.11 11.12 14.82
CA ALA A 130 -8.45 10.95 15.40
C ALA A 130 -8.53 9.67 16.23
N GLY A 131 -7.91 8.60 15.73
CA GLY A 131 -7.72 7.38 16.47
C GLY A 131 -6.90 7.57 17.75
N ALA A 132 -5.81 8.32 17.74
CA ALA A 132 -5.00 8.56 18.94
C ALA A 132 -5.80 9.27 20.04
N ARG A 133 -6.72 10.18 19.66
CA ARG A 133 -7.58 10.92 20.62
C ARG A 133 -8.62 10.04 21.30
N ASN A 134 -9.22 9.13 20.55
CA ASN A 134 -10.15 8.14 21.12
C ASN A 134 -9.34 7.12 21.93
N GLY A 135 -8.13 6.79 21.45
CA GLY A 135 -7.23 5.80 22.02
C GLY A 135 -6.46 6.22 23.26
N ILE A 136 -6.26 7.49 23.60
CA ILE A 136 -5.70 7.86 24.92
C ILE A 136 -6.73 7.72 26.05
N ALA A 137 -8.02 7.83 25.73
CA ALA A 137 -9.13 7.52 26.64
C ALA A 137 -9.42 6.00 26.67
N GLU A 138 -9.25 5.31 25.53
CA GLU A 138 -9.42 3.86 25.40
C GLU A 138 -8.20 3.03 25.85
N ALA A 139 -6.96 3.54 25.74
CA ALA A 139 -5.73 2.87 26.17
C ALA A 139 -5.58 2.83 27.70
N ALA A 140 -6.41 3.59 28.42
CA ALA A 140 -6.67 3.38 29.83
C ALA A 140 -7.52 2.12 30.10
N ARG A 141 -8.09 1.49 29.07
CA ARG A 141 -8.71 0.16 29.10
C ARG A 141 -7.81 -0.84 28.35
N ALA A 142 -7.63 -2.01 28.96
CA ALA A 142 -6.87 -3.09 28.34
C ALA A 142 -7.48 -3.52 27.01
N PRO A 143 -6.67 -3.84 25.97
CA PRO A 143 -7.17 -4.37 24.71
C PRO A 143 -7.92 -5.67 24.96
N SER A 144 -9.14 -5.77 24.42
CA SER A 144 -9.96 -6.97 24.61
C SER A 144 -9.53 -8.09 23.65
N GLY A 145 -9.56 -9.34 24.15
CA GLY A 145 -9.19 -10.55 23.42
C GLY A 145 -9.67 -10.72 21.97
N PRO A 146 -10.89 -10.28 21.56
CA PRO A 146 -11.36 -10.48 20.19
C PRO A 146 -10.61 -9.66 19.12
N GLU A 147 -9.82 -8.64 19.47
CA GLU A 147 -9.07 -7.84 18.49
C GLU A 147 -7.68 -8.40 18.15
N LEU A 148 -7.14 -9.23 19.05
CA LEU A 148 -5.81 -9.85 18.89
C LEU A 148 -5.83 -10.95 17.82
N LEU A 149 -6.94 -11.71 17.73
CA LEU A 149 -7.06 -12.84 16.83
C LEU A 149 -7.08 -12.42 15.35
N PRO A 150 -7.90 -11.44 14.90
CA PRO A 150 -7.92 -10.99 13.51
C PRO A 150 -6.59 -10.32 13.09
N ALA A 151 -5.97 -9.55 13.99
CA ALA A 151 -4.68 -8.92 13.74
C ALA A 151 -3.58 -9.98 13.53
N ALA A 152 -3.50 -10.97 14.42
CA ALA A 152 -2.55 -12.07 14.31
C ALA A 152 -2.78 -12.91 13.03
N LEU A 153 -4.03 -13.23 12.70
CA LEU A 153 -4.38 -13.97 11.49
C LEU A 153 -4.04 -13.21 10.21
N THR A 154 -4.25 -11.90 10.19
CA THR A 154 -3.92 -11.05 9.02
C THR A 154 -2.42 -10.97 8.80
N CYS A 155 -1.64 -10.77 9.86
CA CYS A 155 -0.17 -10.79 9.81
C CYS A 155 0.35 -12.17 9.38
N LEU A 156 -0.19 -13.25 9.94
CA LEU A 156 0.23 -14.61 9.59
C LEU A 156 -0.11 -14.95 8.13
N GLY A 157 -1.32 -14.60 7.67
CA GLY A 157 -1.75 -14.83 6.30
C GLY A 157 -0.91 -14.07 5.27
N THR A 158 -0.54 -12.82 5.55
CA THR A 158 0.34 -12.05 4.66
C THR A 158 1.75 -12.62 4.59
N VAL A 159 2.30 -13.08 5.72
CA VAL A 159 3.61 -13.74 5.77
C VAL A 159 3.60 -15.06 4.98
N LEU A 160 2.58 -15.91 5.18
CA LEU A 160 2.47 -17.21 4.52
C LEU A 160 2.25 -17.09 3.01
N ALA A 161 1.41 -16.15 2.58
CA ALA A 161 1.18 -15.90 1.15
C ALA A 161 2.47 -15.41 0.46
N GLY A 162 3.22 -14.49 1.10
CA GLY A 162 4.52 -14.04 0.59
C GLY A 162 5.54 -15.18 0.48
N TRP A 163 5.60 -16.06 1.49
CA TRP A 163 6.50 -17.22 1.50
C TRP A 163 6.17 -18.27 0.43
N ALA A 164 4.89 -18.61 0.25
CA ALA A 164 4.45 -19.60 -0.73
C ALA A 164 4.75 -19.14 -2.17
N LEU A 165 4.52 -17.86 -2.45
CA LEU A 165 4.85 -17.25 -3.74
C LEU A 165 6.37 -17.21 -3.99
N TRP A 166 7.18 -16.97 -2.95
CA TRP A 166 8.64 -17.03 -3.04
C TRP A 166 9.14 -18.45 -3.38
N ARG A 167 8.61 -19.48 -2.71
CA ARG A 167 8.97 -20.88 -3.01
C ARG A 167 8.57 -21.28 -4.43
N ALA A 168 7.38 -20.89 -4.88
CA ALA A 168 6.90 -21.19 -6.23
C ALA A 168 7.73 -20.47 -7.32
N GLY A 169 8.25 -19.27 -7.02
CA GLY A 169 9.16 -18.53 -7.89
C GLY A 169 10.58 -19.10 -7.94
N GLY A 170 11.08 -19.63 -6.81
CA GLY A 170 12.40 -20.24 -6.71
C GLY A 170 12.53 -21.55 -7.51
N LEU A 171 11.48 -22.37 -7.56
CA LEU A 171 11.48 -23.66 -8.27
C LEU A 171 11.42 -23.53 -9.80
N ARG A 172 10.93 -22.41 -10.33
CA ARG A 172 10.91 -22.15 -11.79
C ARG A 172 12.26 -21.68 -12.34
N GLY A 173 13.22 -21.38 -11.47
CA GLY A 173 14.56 -20.91 -11.84
C GLY A 173 15.61 -22.00 -12.07
N SER A 174 15.34 -23.27 -11.73
CA SER A 174 16.33 -24.36 -11.83
C SER A 174 16.14 -25.30 -13.03
N GLY A 175 15.13 -25.08 -13.88
CA GLY A 175 14.74 -25.98 -14.98
C GLY A 175 15.11 -25.54 -16.40
N ARG A 176 16.01 -24.57 -16.55
CA ARG A 176 16.60 -24.21 -17.86
C ARG A 176 18.12 -24.13 -17.73
N ARG A 177 18.76 -25.30 -17.83
CA ARG A 177 20.12 -25.45 -18.34
C ARG A 177 20.03 -26.35 -19.56
#